data_AF-A0A7Y3FY14-F1
#
_entry.id   AF-A0A7Y3FY14-F1
#
_cell.length_a   1.000
_cell.length_b   1.000
_cell.length_c   1.000
_cell.angle_alpha   90.00
_cell.angle_beta   90.00
_cell.angle_gamma   90.00
#
_symmetry.space_group_name_H-M   'P 1'
#
loop_
_entity.id
_entity.type
_entity.pdbx_description
1 polymer ?
#
loop_
_entity_poly.entity_id
_entity_poly.type
_entity_poly.pdbx_seq_one_letter_code
_entity_poly.pdbx_strand_id
1 'polypeptide(L)'
;MDSALIPKGVKRCPPWQFILGIIVVGGVLLWGVFAMLLVWLKGLNQTNMNNAYGFALWIWADLAVIALGGGAFFTGFLRYIVGKDELKNIINYAVLIGFICYSSALLILAIDIGQPLRGWFIFWHANVHS
;
A
#
# COMPACT_ATOMS: atom_id res chain seq x y z
N MET A 1 -31.06 11.07 -12.27
CA MET A 1 -30.26 9.98 -12.85
C MET A 1 -29.39 9.29 -11.80
N ASP A 2 -28.81 10.02 -10.84
CA ASP A 2 -27.96 9.43 -9.77
C ASP A 2 -28.68 8.53 -8.74
N SER A 3 -29.99 8.65 -8.58
CA SER A 3 -30.72 7.96 -7.51
C SER A 3 -30.79 6.44 -7.64
N ALA A 4 -30.52 5.90 -8.85
CA ALA A 4 -30.51 4.46 -9.10
C ALA A 4 -29.23 3.76 -8.60
N LEU A 5 -28.15 4.52 -8.40
CA LEU A 5 -26.84 4.00 -7.95
C LEU A 5 -26.64 4.13 -6.43
N ILE A 6 -27.57 4.78 -5.73
CA ILE A 6 -27.49 5.03 -4.30
C ILE A 6 -28.18 3.89 -3.54
N PRO A 7 -27.50 3.19 -2.62
CA PRO A 7 -28.10 2.13 -1.82
C PRO A 7 -29.32 2.66 -1.03
N LYS A 8 -30.33 1.81 -0.84
CA LYS A 8 -31.53 2.21 -0.09
C LYS A 8 -31.15 2.60 1.35
N GLY A 9 -31.57 3.78 1.79
CA GLY A 9 -31.39 4.26 3.16
C GLY A 9 -30.17 5.16 3.40
N VAL A 10 -29.36 5.45 2.37
CA VAL A 10 -28.23 6.40 2.47
C VAL A 10 -28.46 7.63 1.59
N LYS A 11 -28.17 8.82 2.13
CA LYS A 11 -28.11 10.07 1.36
C LYS A 11 -26.66 10.33 0.95
N ARG A 12 -26.45 10.65 -0.33
CA ARG A 12 -25.13 11.10 -0.83
C ARG A 12 -24.73 12.38 -0.10
N CYS A 13 -23.46 12.51 0.28
CA CYS A 13 -22.92 13.78 0.76
C CYS A 13 -22.99 14.84 -0.36
N PRO A 14 -23.16 16.13 -0.02
CA PRO A 14 -23.14 17.19 -1.02
C PRO A 14 -21.80 17.16 -1.77
N PRO A 15 -21.80 17.45 -3.09
CA PRO A 15 -20.63 17.22 -3.95
C PRO A 15 -19.37 17.97 -3.46
N TRP A 16 -19.51 19.14 -2.84
CA TRP A 16 -18.37 19.88 -2.30
C TRP A 16 -17.66 19.15 -1.16
N GLN A 17 -18.39 18.48 -0.25
CA GLN A 17 -17.79 17.69 0.84
C GLN A 17 -17.05 16.47 0.29
N PHE A 18 -17.62 15.83 -0.73
CA PHE A 18 -16.97 14.72 -1.42
C PHE A 18 -15.67 15.17 -2.10
N ILE A 19 -15.72 16.29 -2.82
CA ILE A 19 -14.56 16.88 -3.51
C ILE A 19 -13.48 17.25 -2.50
N LEU A 20 -13.83 17.85 -1.36
CA LEU A 20 -12.86 18.13 -0.31
C LEU A 20 -12.17 16.88 0.23
N GLY A 21 -12.93 15.81 0.48
CA GLY A 21 -12.37 14.53 0.90
C GLY A 21 -11.36 13.99 -0.12
N ILE A 22 -11.70 14.06 -1.41
CA ILE A 22 -10.79 13.66 -2.50
C ILE A 22 -9.56 14.55 -2.57
N ILE A 23 -9.69 15.87 -2.41
CA ILE A 23 -8.56 16.81 -2.46
C ILE A 23 -7.56 16.49 -1.34
N VAL A 24 -8.04 16.21 -0.13
CA VAL A 24 -7.15 15.87 1.01
C VAL A 24 -6.37 14.59 0.72
N VAL A 25 -7.06 13.51 0.33
CA VAL A 25 -6.40 12.22 0.03
C VAL A 25 -5.49 12.35 -1.20
N GLY A 26 -5.94 13.07 -2.23
CA GLY A 26 -5.17 13.34 -3.44
C GLY A 26 -3.92 14.17 -3.16
N GLY A 27 -4.00 15.15 -2.25
CA GLY A 27 -2.84 15.94 -1.83
C GLY A 27 -1.77 15.09 -1.15
N VAL A 28 -2.17 14.17 -0.27
CA VAL A 28 -1.23 13.21 0.37
C VAL A 28 -0.62 12.28 -0.67
N LEU A 29 -1.40 11.80 -1.63
CA LEU A 29 -0.89 10.95 -2.72
C LEU A 29 0.11 11.70 -3.60
N LEU A 30 -0.19 12.94 -4.00
CA LEU A 30 0.71 13.77 -4.79
C LEU A 30 2.01 14.07 -4.05
N TRP A 31 1.94 14.31 -2.74
CA TRP A 31 3.13 14.43 -1.91
C TRP A 31 3.97 13.14 -1.96
N GLY A 32 3.34 11.98 -1.79
CA GLY A 32 4.03 10.68 -1.86
C GLY A 32 4.72 10.45 -3.20
N VAL A 33 4.03 10.76 -4.30
CA VAL A 33 4.60 10.69 -5.67
C VAL A 33 5.77 11.66 -5.83
N PHE A 34 5.64 12.89 -5.33
CA PHE A 34 6.72 13.87 -5.36
C PHE A 34 7.96 13.38 -4.58
N ALA A 35 7.77 12.82 -3.39
CA ALA A 35 8.85 12.24 -2.60
C ALA A 35 9.51 11.04 -3.31
N MET A 36 8.73 10.16 -3.93
CA MET A 36 9.24 9.05 -4.74
C MET A 36 10.15 9.55 -5.87
N LEU A 37 9.72 10.59 -6.60
CA LEU A 37 10.51 11.18 -7.67
C LEU A 37 11.82 11.81 -7.16
N LEU A 38 11.78 12.46 -5.99
CA LEU A 38 12.99 12.99 -5.37
C LEU A 38 14.00 11.90 -5.02
N VAL A 39 13.54 10.77 -4.47
CA VAL A 39 14.42 9.64 -4.13
C VAL A 39 15.01 9.01 -5.40
N TRP A 40 14.23 8.86 -6.47
CA TRP A 40 14.75 8.30 -7.72
C TRP A 40 15.71 9.24 -8.46
N LEU A 41 15.50 10.55 -8.41
CA LEU A 41 16.35 11.52 -9.12
C LEU A 41 17.58 11.95 -8.31
N LYS A 42 17.45 12.13 -6.99
CA LYS A 42 18.51 12.64 -6.11
C LYS A 42 19.13 11.56 -5.20
N GLY A 43 18.63 10.32 -5.28
CA GLY A 43 19.08 9.19 -4.49
C GLY A 43 18.55 9.17 -3.05
N LEU A 44 18.95 8.14 -2.31
CA LEU A 44 18.54 7.88 -0.91
C LEU A 44 19.01 8.96 0.09
N ASN A 45 19.88 9.88 -0.30
CA ASN A 45 20.28 10.99 0.60
C ASN A 45 19.10 11.89 1.01
N GLN A 46 17.96 11.82 0.30
CA GLN A 46 16.74 12.56 0.66
C GLN A 46 16.00 11.99 1.88
N THR A 47 16.34 10.78 2.34
CA THR A 47 15.59 10.06 3.38
C THR A 47 16.19 10.24 4.78
N ASN A 48 17.20 11.12 4.93
CA ASN A 48 17.96 11.37 6.17
C ASN A 48 18.55 10.10 6.81
N MET A 49 18.80 9.07 6.01
CA MET A 49 19.48 7.86 6.46
C MET A 49 20.97 8.11 6.64
N ASN A 50 21.58 7.35 7.55
CA ASN A 50 23.02 7.38 7.80
C ASN A 50 23.55 5.94 7.95
N ASN A 51 24.87 5.79 8.06
CA ASN A 51 25.49 4.46 8.13
C ASN A 51 25.10 3.66 9.39
N ALA A 52 24.54 4.30 10.42
CA ALA A 52 23.99 3.62 11.60
C ALA A 52 22.52 3.20 11.40
N TYR A 53 21.76 3.90 10.55
CA TYR A 53 20.35 3.66 10.26
C TYR A 53 20.14 3.49 8.74
N GLY A 54 20.62 2.37 8.20
CA GLY A 54 20.61 2.10 6.75
C GLY A 54 19.21 1.94 6.13
N PHE A 55 18.22 1.53 6.91
CA PHE A 55 16.82 1.33 6.46
C PHE A 55 15.82 2.31 7.09
N ALA A 56 16.17 2.90 8.24
CA ALA A 56 15.36 3.87 9.00
C ALA A 56 13.83 3.59 8.97
N LEU A 57 13.05 4.47 8.36
CA LEU A 57 11.59 4.39 8.29
C LEU A 57 11.08 3.37 7.26
N TRP A 58 11.89 2.97 6.28
CA TRP A 58 11.46 2.11 5.18
C TRP A 58 11.12 0.70 5.66
N ILE A 59 11.97 0.10 6.50
CA ILE A 59 11.70 -1.24 7.07
C ILE A 59 10.47 -1.25 7.96
N TRP A 60 10.25 -0.19 8.74
CA TRP A 60 9.07 -0.09 9.60
C TRP A 60 7.80 -0.02 8.77
N ALA A 61 7.80 0.80 7.71
CA ALA A 61 6.67 0.93 6.80
C ALA A 61 6.41 -0.38 6.04
N ASP A 62 7.45 -1.03 5.53
CA ASP A 62 7.33 -2.30 4.81
C ASP A 62 6.74 -3.41 5.69
N LEU A 63 7.30 -3.62 6.88
CA LEU A 63 6.81 -4.63 7.82
C LEU A 63 5.36 -4.37 8.25
N ALA A 64 4.98 -3.12 8.49
CA ALA A 64 3.62 -2.76 8.86
C ALA A 64 2.62 -3.05 7.72
N VAL A 65 2.98 -2.68 6.49
CA VAL A 65 2.13 -2.88 5.31
C VAL A 65 1.99 -4.37 4.96
N ILE A 66 3.08 -5.13 5.02
CA ILE A 66 3.06 -6.58 4.80
C ILE A 66 2.23 -7.29 5.87
N ALA A 67 2.35 -6.90 7.14
CA ALA A 67 1.53 -7.47 8.22
C ALA A 67 0.04 -7.22 8.01
N LEU A 68 -0.35 -6.02 7.57
CA LEU A 68 -1.74 -5.70 7.20
C LEU A 68 -2.22 -6.55 6.01
N GLY A 69 -1.38 -6.71 4.99
CA GLY A 69 -1.65 -7.60 3.86
C GLY A 69 -1.88 -9.04 4.30
N GLY A 70 -1.00 -9.57 5.16
CA GLY A 70 -1.14 -10.91 5.73
C GLY A 70 -2.44 -11.10 6.52
N GLY A 71 -2.85 -10.11 7.31
CA GLY A 71 -4.14 -10.12 8.00
C GLY A 71 -5.33 -10.20 7.03
N ALA A 72 -5.30 -9.44 5.94
CA ALA A 72 -6.32 -9.50 4.90
C ALA A 72 -6.42 -10.91 4.27
N PHE A 73 -5.30 -11.53 3.89
CA PHE A 73 -5.32 -12.90 3.36
C PHE A 73 -5.76 -13.94 4.39
N PHE A 74 -5.39 -13.76 5.66
CA PHE A 74 -5.83 -14.63 6.74
C PHE A 74 -7.36 -14.57 6.92
N THR A 75 -7.99 -13.40 6.78
CA THR A 75 -9.46 -13.33 6.77
C THR A 75 -10.09 -14.08 5.60
N GLY A 76 -9.43 -14.11 4.44
CA GLY A 76 -9.83 -14.94 3.30
C GLY A 76 -9.70 -16.43 3.56
N PHE A 77 -8.60 -16.85 4.18
CA PHE A 77 -8.43 -18.23 4.64
C PHE A 77 -9.57 -18.64 5.59
N LEU A 78 -9.89 -17.82 6.58
CA LEU A 78 -10.99 -18.09 7.52
C LEU A 78 -12.36 -18.19 6.83
N ARG A 79 -12.61 -17.37 5.81
CA ARG A 79 -13.86 -17.40 5.06
C ARG A 79 -13.96 -18.64 4.17
N TYR A 80 -12.94 -18.92 3.36
CA TYR A 80 -13.03 -19.90 2.28
C TYR A 80 -12.62 -21.32 2.68
N ILE A 81 -11.67 -21.48 3.62
CA ILE A 81 -11.18 -22.79 4.05
C ILE A 81 -11.84 -23.20 5.37
N VAL A 82 -11.91 -22.30 6.35
CA VAL A 82 -12.54 -22.60 7.65
C VAL A 82 -14.06 -22.47 7.59
N GLY A 83 -14.62 -21.77 6.60
CA GLY A 83 -16.06 -21.65 6.40
C GLY A 83 -16.77 -20.67 7.33
N LYS A 84 -16.06 -19.67 7.89
CA LYS A 84 -16.69 -18.70 8.80
C LYS A 84 -17.64 -17.76 8.06
N ASP A 85 -18.95 -17.91 8.35
CA ASP A 85 -19.95 -17.24 7.53
C ASP A 85 -20.07 -15.71 7.76
N GLU A 86 -19.73 -15.27 8.96
CA GLU A 86 -19.76 -13.87 9.41
C GLU A 86 -18.86 -12.94 8.59
N LEU A 87 -17.81 -13.49 7.97
CA LEU A 87 -16.81 -12.73 7.21
C LEU A 87 -17.24 -12.40 5.77
N LYS A 88 -18.39 -12.91 5.31
CA LYS A 88 -18.89 -12.74 3.92
C LYS A 88 -18.98 -11.28 3.49
N ASN A 89 -19.36 -10.39 4.40
CA ASN A 89 -19.60 -8.99 4.09
C ASN A 89 -18.28 -8.18 4.05
N ILE A 90 -17.22 -8.70 4.69
CA ILE A 90 -15.93 -8.02 4.83
C ILE A 90 -14.93 -8.54 3.80
N ILE A 91 -15.08 -9.78 3.31
CA ILE A 91 -14.08 -10.44 2.47
C ILE A 91 -13.71 -9.66 1.21
N ASN A 92 -14.68 -9.04 0.54
CA ASN A 92 -14.41 -8.26 -0.67
C ASN A 92 -13.50 -7.06 -0.38
N TYR A 93 -13.71 -6.40 0.76
CA TYR A 93 -12.85 -5.30 1.20
C TYR A 93 -11.49 -5.81 1.66
N ALA A 94 -11.44 -6.93 2.38
CA ALA A 94 -10.19 -7.52 2.82
C ALA A 94 -9.29 -7.89 1.63
N VAL A 95 -9.82 -8.51 0.58
CA VAL A 95 -9.05 -8.85 -0.62
C VAL A 95 -8.50 -7.60 -1.32
N LEU A 96 -9.30 -6.53 -1.43
CA LEU A 96 -8.83 -5.25 -1.97
C LEU A 96 -7.70 -4.64 -1.14
N ILE A 97 -7.83 -4.65 0.19
CA ILE A 97 -6.78 -4.17 1.10
C ILE A 97 -5.52 -5.02 0.93
N GLY A 98 -5.65 -6.35 0.89
CA GLY A 98 -4.53 -7.26 0.67
C GLY A 98 -3.77 -6.96 -0.63
N PHE A 99 -4.51 -6.77 -1.74
CA PHE A 99 -3.91 -6.41 -3.02
C PHE A 99 -3.16 -5.06 -2.97
N ILE A 100 -3.76 -4.04 -2.34
CA ILE A 100 -3.14 -2.72 -2.18
C ILE A 100 -1.87 -2.84 -1.34
N CYS A 101 -1.93 -3.54 -0.20
CA CYS A 101 -0.80 -3.72 0.71
C CYS A 101 0.40 -4.39 0.00
N TYR A 102 0.19 -5.48 -0.74
CA TYR A 102 1.28 -6.14 -1.46
C TYR A 102 1.86 -5.27 -2.59
N SER A 103 1.00 -4.59 -3.33
CA SER A 103 1.45 -3.66 -4.37
C SER A 103 2.28 -2.52 -3.77
N SER A 104 1.88 -2.00 -2.61
CA SER A 104 2.62 -0.96 -1.91
C SER A 104 3.94 -1.47 -1.31
N ALA A 105 4.00 -2.68 -0.76
CA ALA A 105 5.24 -3.26 -0.22
C ALA A 105 6.29 -3.41 -1.33
N LEU A 106 5.90 -3.93 -2.50
CA LEU A 106 6.77 -3.99 -3.67
C LEU A 106 7.27 -2.60 -4.12
N LEU A 107 6.40 -1.59 -4.06
CA LEU A 107 6.75 -0.22 -4.43
C LEU A 107 7.74 0.39 -3.44
N ILE A 108 7.54 0.18 -2.14
CA ILE A 108 8.47 0.61 -1.06
C ILE A 108 9.85 0.00 -1.29
N LEU A 109 9.93 -1.31 -1.52
CA LEU A 109 11.18 -2.00 -1.83
C LEU A 109 11.87 -1.45 -3.10
N ALA A 110 11.10 -1.17 -4.14
CA ALA A 110 11.63 -0.59 -5.38
C ALA A 110 12.22 0.82 -5.20
N ILE A 111 11.76 1.58 -4.20
CA ILE A 111 12.31 2.89 -3.85
C ILE A 111 13.56 2.73 -2.97
N ASP A 112 13.50 1.84 -1.98
CA ASP A 112 14.55 1.69 -0.96
C ASP A 112 15.82 0.97 -1.48
N ILE A 113 15.71 0.22 -2.59
CA ILE A 113 16.86 -0.47 -3.19
C ILE A 113 17.97 0.47 -3.71
N GLY A 114 17.65 1.76 -3.87
CA GLY A 114 18.55 2.84 -4.29
C GLY A 114 19.07 2.81 -5.72
N GLN A 115 19.17 1.64 -6.35
CA GLN A 115 19.44 1.49 -7.77
C GLN A 115 18.36 0.62 -8.44
N PRO A 116 17.15 1.17 -8.68
CA PRO A 116 16.00 0.38 -9.16
C PRO A 116 16.25 -0.33 -10.50
N LEU A 117 17.07 0.26 -11.38
CA LEU A 117 17.45 -0.35 -12.66
C LEU A 117 18.17 -1.71 -12.51
N ARG A 118 18.77 -1.98 -11.35
CA ARG A 118 19.44 -3.25 -11.05
C ARG A 118 18.63 -4.12 -10.11
N GLY A 119 17.40 -3.76 -9.76
CA GLY A 119 16.56 -4.57 -8.86
C GLY A 119 16.33 -6.00 -9.38
N TRP A 120 16.37 -6.19 -10.70
CA TRP A 120 16.25 -7.52 -11.31
C TRP A 120 17.40 -8.48 -10.97
N PHE A 121 18.58 -7.98 -10.58
CA PHE A 121 19.72 -8.83 -10.24
C PHE A 121 19.42 -9.72 -9.04
N ILE A 122 18.53 -9.30 -8.13
CA ILE A 122 18.12 -10.10 -6.97
C ILE A 122 17.46 -11.40 -7.41
N PHE A 123 16.72 -11.40 -8.51
CA PHE A 123 16.02 -12.61 -8.98
C PHE A 123 16.93 -13.57 -9.76
N TRP A 124 18.02 -13.07 -10.37
CA TRP A 124 18.91 -13.88 -11.21
C TRP A 124 20.18 -14.33 -10.49
N HIS A 125 20.71 -13.51 -9.59
CA HIS A 125 21.92 -13.77 -8.82
C HIS A 125 21.62 -13.69 -7.32
N ALA A 126 20.52 -14.34 -6.90
CA ALA A 126 20.09 -14.36 -5.51
C ALA A 126 21.14 -15.03 -4.62
N ASN A 127 21.55 -14.36 -3.55
CA ASN A 127 22.28 -15.01 -2.47
C ASN A 127 21.27 -15.60 -1.48
N VAL A 128 21.21 -16.92 -1.39
CA VAL A 128 20.27 -17.66 -0.51
C VAL A 128 20.65 -17.64 0.97
N HIS A 129 21.80 -17.04 1.31
CA HIS A 129 22.28 -16.87 2.69
C HIS A 129 22.12 -15.44 3.23
N SER A 130 21.32 -14.61 2.55
CA SER A 130 21.09 -13.21 2.92
C SER A 130 20.05 -13.03 4.02
#